data_AF-A0A3D4NCK9-F1
#
_entry.id   AF-A0A3D4NCK9-F1
#
_cell.length_a   1.000
_cell.length_b   1.000
_cell.length_c   1.000
_cell.angle_alpha   90.00
_cell.angle_beta   90.00
_cell.angle_gamma   90.00
#
_symmetry.space_group_name_H-M   'P 1'
#
loop_
_entity.id
_entity.type
_entity.pdbx_description
1 polymer ?
#
loop_
_entity_poly.entity_id
_entity_poly.type
_entity_poly.pdbx_seq_one_letter_code
_entity_poly.pdbx_strand_id
1 'polypeptide(L)'
;MTSAAPTINALIITILGGMGTLVGPILGAGIWQFISQFFFDWFGPRWPLVFGILFVLIVMFLPYGIVGTYRARKLGWSEAWKQGWKKISGLFTTKTNK
;
A
#
# COMPACT_ATOMS: atom_id res chain seq x y z
N MET A 1 16.30 -5.88 21.74
CA MET A 1 15.98 -5.92 20.30
C MET A 1 14.57 -5.37 20.15
N THR A 2 14.46 -4.24 19.48
CA THR A 2 13.42 -3.22 19.67
C THR A 2 12.16 -3.53 18.85
N SER A 3 11.02 -3.63 19.52
CA SER A 3 9.70 -3.92 18.95
C SER A 3 9.19 -2.93 17.88
N ALA A 4 9.96 -1.88 17.58
CA ALA A 4 9.66 -0.85 16.58
C ALA A 4 10.12 -1.21 15.15
N ALA A 5 11.10 -2.11 14.98
CA ALA A 5 11.56 -2.50 13.64
C ALA A 5 10.43 -3.07 12.73
N PRO A 6 9.57 -4.00 13.20
CA PRO A 6 8.51 -4.54 12.36
C PRO A 6 7.41 -3.53 12.02
N THR A 7 7.12 -2.57 12.90
CA THR A 7 6.09 -1.55 12.64
C THR A 7 6.56 -0.55 11.59
N ILE A 8 7.85 -0.18 11.59
CA ILE A 8 8.45 0.65 10.53
C ILE A 8 8.37 -0.08 9.18
N ASN A 9 8.74 -1.36 9.14
CA ASN A 9 8.64 -2.16 7.92
C ASN A 9 7.19 -2.23 7.39
N ALA A 10 6.22 -2.43 8.28
CA ALA A 10 4.80 -2.44 7.90
C ALA A 10 4.33 -1.09 7.32
N LEU A 11 4.80 0.03 7.87
CA LEU A 11 4.51 1.36 7.35
C LEU A 11 5.15 1.58 5.96
N ILE A 12 6.41 1.20 5.80
CA ILE A 12 7.13 1.30 4.52
C ILE A 12 6.38 0.52 3.43
N ILE A 13 6.03 -0.74 3.70
CA ILE A 13 5.27 -1.60 2.79
C ILE A 13 3.93 -0.95 2.39
N THR A 14 3.21 -0.39 3.35
CA THR A 14 1.89 0.22 3.13
C THR A 14 2.01 1.50 2.30
N ILE A 15 3.01 2.33 2.58
CA ILE A 15 3.24 3.60 1.89
C ILE A 15 3.73 3.37 0.46
N LEU A 16 4.67 2.42 0.27
CA LEU A 16 5.13 2.01 -1.07
C LEU A 16 3.96 1.47 -1.91
N GLY A 17 3.13 0.60 -1.30
CA GLY A 17 1.99 -0.02 -1.96
C GLY A 17 0.83 0.95 -2.28
N GLY A 18 0.59 1.93 -1.41
CA GLY A 18 -0.50 2.89 -1.52
C GLY A 18 -1.51 2.78 -0.39
N MET A 19 -1.80 3.92 0.24
CA MET A 19 -2.71 4.04 1.39
C MET A 19 -4.17 3.93 0.95
N GLY A 20 -4.99 3.15 1.67
CA GLY A 20 -6.45 3.06 1.43
C GLY A 20 -6.95 1.87 0.61
N THR A 21 -6.09 0.89 0.28
CA THR A 21 -6.52 -0.38 -0.34
C THR A 21 -5.76 -1.57 0.27
N LEU A 22 -6.38 -2.76 0.33
CA LEU A 22 -5.68 -3.98 0.77
C LEU A 22 -4.69 -4.51 -0.30
N VAL A 23 -4.92 -4.16 -1.57
CA VAL A 23 -4.07 -4.59 -2.70
C VAL A 23 -2.73 -3.86 -2.71
N GLY A 24 -2.71 -2.60 -2.27
CA GLY A 24 -1.49 -1.79 -2.11
C GLY A 24 -0.43 -2.49 -1.25
N PRO A 25 -0.70 -2.79 0.02
CA PRO A 25 0.25 -3.45 0.92
C PRO A 25 0.75 -4.81 0.41
N ILE A 26 -0.07 -5.59 -0.29
CA ILE A 26 0.34 -6.88 -0.87
C ILE A 26 1.42 -6.66 -1.94
N LEU A 27 1.20 -5.72 -2.86
CA LEU A 27 2.19 -5.35 -3.86
C LEU A 27 3.41 -4.67 -3.23
N GLY A 28 3.18 -3.80 -2.24
CA GLY A 28 4.22 -3.14 -1.48
C GLY A 28 5.14 -4.11 -0.75
N ALA A 29 4.62 -5.25 -0.26
CA ALA A 29 5.41 -6.27 0.42
C ALA A 29 6.37 -6.97 -0.55
N GLY A 30 5.88 -7.31 -1.75
CA GLY A 30 6.71 -7.90 -2.80
C GLY A 30 7.81 -6.95 -3.26
N ILE A 31 7.47 -5.67 -3.45
CA ILE A 31 8.43 -4.63 -3.86
C ILE A 31 9.45 -4.37 -2.76
N TRP A 32 9.01 -4.24 -1.51
CA TRP A 32 9.89 -4.04 -0.36
C TRP A 32 10.89 -5.18 -0.22
N GLN A 33 10.44 -6.43 -0.37
CA GLN A 33 11.33 -7.59 -0.32
C GLN A 33 12.41 -7.51 -1.39
N PHE A 34 12.03 -7.16 -2.62
CA PHE A 34 12.95 -7.06 -3.75
C PHE A 34 13.97 -5.91 -3.57
N ILE A 35 13.49 -4.74 -3.14
CA ILE A 35 14.36 -3.57 -2.88
C ILE A 35 15.32 -3.87 -1.73
N SER A 36 14.82 -4.44 -0.63
CA SER A 36 15.63 -4.74 0.55
C SER A 36 16.75 -5.73 0.21
N GLN A 37 16.47 -6.78 -0.56
CA GLN A 37 17.50 -7.73 -1.00
C GLN A 37 18.51 -7.07 -1.94
N PHE A 38 18.03 -6.36 -2.96
CA PHE A 38 18.90 -5.72 -3.94
C PHE A 38 19.82 -4.65 -3.33
N PHE A 39 19.29 -3.82 -2.42
CA PHE A 39 20.08 -2.80 -1.73
C PHE A 39 21.07 -3.38 -0.73
N PHE A 40 20.73 -4.49 -0.08
CA PHE A 40 21.63 -5.17 0.83
C PHE A 40 22.85 -5.72 0.07
N ASP A 41 22.64 -6.35 -1.08
CA ASP A 41 23.72 -6.90 -1.91
C ASP A 41 24.64 -5.82 -2.50
N TRP A 42 24.10 -4.64 -2.84
CA TRP A 42 24.87 -3.58 -3.48
C TRP A 42 25.58 -2.64 -2.50
N PHE A 43 24.91 -2.24 -1.40
CA PHE A 43 25.39 -1.19 -0.49
C PHE A 43 25.88 -1.71 0.88
N GLY A 44 25.72 -3.01 1.17
CA GLY A 44 26.17 -3.63 2.41
C GLY A 44 25.48 -3.03 3.66
N PRO A 45 26.14 -3.02 4.84
CA PRO A 45 25.49 -2.66 6.12
C PRO A 45 24.91 -1.24 6.22
N ARG A 46 25.28 -0.32 5.32
CA ARG A 46 24.86 1.09 5.34
C ARG A 46 23.61 1.36 4.47
N TRP A 47 23.04 0.32 3.89
CA TRP A 47 21.84 0.39 3.05
C TRP A 47 20.61 1.10 3.65
N PRO A 48 20.32 1.10 4.98
CA PRO A 48 19.10 1.72 5.51
C PRO A 48 19.09 3.24 5.36
N LEU A 49 20.27 3.88 5.38
CA LEU A 49 20.40 5.33 5.22
C LEU A 49 20.07 5.77 3.78
N VAL A 50 20.61 5.03 2.81
CA VAL A 50 20.34 5.28 1.37
C VAL A 50 18.87 4.98 1.06
N PHE A 51 18.35 3.89 1.63
CA PHE A 51 16.93 3.54 1.50
C PHE A 51 16.02 4.64 2.07
N GLY A 52 16.36 5.23 3.22
CA GLY A 52 15.58 6.31 3.82
C GLY A 52 15.46 7.55 2.91
N ILE A 53 16.56 7.97 2.28
CA ILE A 53 16.54 9.09 1.33
C ILE A 53 15.69 8.75 0.10
N LEU A 54 15.88 7.55 -0.46
CA LEU A 54 15.10 7.06 -1.59
C LEU A 54 13.60 7.00 -1.25
N PHE A 55 13.26 6.53 -0.06
CA PHE A 55 11.88 6.44 0.42
C PHE A 55 11.24 7.82 0.50
N VAL A 56 11.93 8.83 1.06
CA VAL A 56 11.42 10.21 1.10
C VAL A 56 11.15 10.75 -0.30
N LEU A 57 12.05 10.50 -1.26
CA LEU A 57 11.83 10.88 -2.66
C LEU A 57 10.60 10.19 -3.24
N ILE A 58 10.46 8.87 -3.04
CA ILE A 58 9.29 8.11 -3.52
C ILE A 58 8.00 8.68 -2.94
N VAL A 59 7.94 8.97 -1.64
CA VAL A 59 6.74 9.53 -1.00
C VAL A 59 6.42 10.93 -1.55
N MET A 60 7.44 11.74 -1.82
CA MET A 60 7.26 13.09 -2.37
C MET A 60 6.73 13.06 -3.82
N PHE A 61 7.22 12.12 -4.64
CA PHE A 61 6.80 12.00 -6.05
C PHE A 61 5.54 11.13 -6.24
N LEU A 62 5.27 10.18 -5.35
CA LEU A 62 4.17 9.21 -5.40
C LEU A 62 3.39 9.23 -4.07
N PRO A 63 2.71 10.34 -3.72
CA PRO A 63 2.02 10.49 -2.42
C PRO A 63 0.85 9.53 -2.21
N TYR A 64 0.29 9.00 -3.31
CA TYR A 64 -0.77 7.99 -3.28
C TYR A 64 -0.24 6.55 -3.35
N GLY A 65 1.09 6.37 -3.38
CA GLY A 65 1.77 5.10 -3.62
C GLY A 65 1.52 4.53 -5.02
N ILE A 66 2.02 3.31 -5.26
CA ILE A 66 1.99 2.68 -6.58
C ILE A 66 0.56 2.37 -7.01
N VAL A 67 -0.26 1.80 -6.11
CA VAL A 67 -1.65 1.46 -6.43
C VAL A 67 -2.53 2.69 -6.55
N GLY A 68 -2.32 3.73 -5.73
CA GLY A 68 -3.09 4.96 -5.82
C GLY A 68 -2.81 5.73 -7.10
N THR A 69 -1.55 5.77 -7.55
CA THR A 69 -1.17 6.39 -8.83
C THR A 69 -1.72 5.59 -10.02
N TYR A 70 -1.67 4.26 -9.95
CA TYR A 70 -2.23 3.39 -10.99
C TYR A 70 -3.76 3.44 -11.04
N ARG A 71 -4.44 3.61 -9.90
CA ARG A 71 -5.90 3.72 -9.78
C ARG A 71 -6.43 5.12 -10.07
N ALA A 72 -5.63 6.17 -9.82
CA ALA A 72 -5.91 7.51 -10.33
C ALA A 72 -5.81 7.55 -11.87
N ARG A 73 -4.90 6.75 -12.46
CA ARG A 73 -4.77 6.59 -13.91
C ARG A 73 -5.83 5.65 -14.52
N LYS A 74 -6.25 4.60 -13.80
CA LYS A 74 -7.44 3.79 -14.11
C LYS A 74 -8.69 4.44 -13.51
N LEU A 75 -9.24 5.43 -14.22
CA LEU A 75 -10.62 5.94 -14.07
C LEU A 75 -11.67 4.79 -14.22
N GLY A 76 -11.74 3.92 -13.22
CA GLY A 76 -12.69 2.82 -13.04
C GLY A 76 -13.02 2.60 -11.56
N TRP A 77 -12.63 3.55 -10.70
CA TRP A 77 -13.01 3.56 -9.29
C TRP A 77 -14.51 3.85 -9.09
N SER A 78 -15.19 4.41 -10.10
CA SER A 78 -16.65 4.60 -10.15
C SER A 78 -17.43 3.29 -9.98
N GLU A 79 -16.95 2.18 -10.54
CA GLU A 79 -17.75 0.94 -10.61
C GLU A 79 -17.59 0.04 -9.37
N ALA A 80 -16.42 0.05 -8.72
CA ALA A 80 -16.20 -0.73 -7.50
C ALA A 80 -16.94 -0.15 -6.29
N TRP A 81 -17.13 1.17 -6.22
CA TRP A 81 -17.84 1.84 -5.13
C TRP A 81 -19.36 1.67 -5.23
N LYS A 82 -19.90 1.72 -6.46
CA LYS A 82 -21.33 1.45 -6.73
C LYS A 82 -21.71 0.01 -6.39
N GLN A 83 -20.83 -0.96 -6.62
CA GLN A 83 -21.08 -2.36 -6.26
C GLN A 83 -21.04 -2.62 -4.75
N GLY A 84 -20.16 -1.93 -4.01
CA GLY A 84 -20.14 -1.97 -2.54
C GLY A 84 -21.43 -1.42 -1.92
N TRP A 85 -21.92 -0.29 -2.41
CA TRP A 85 -23.17 0.33 -1.95
C TRP A 85 -24.41 -0.52 -2.25
N LYS A 86 -24.49 -1.17 -3.43
CA LYS A 86 -25.59 -2.10 -3.76
C LYS A 86 -25.61 -3.35 -2.86
N LYS A 87 -24.44 -3.89 -2.51
CA LYS A 87 -24.35 -5.08 -1.64
C LYS A 87 -24.74 -4.76 -0.20
N ILE A 88 -24.38 -3.57 0.27
CA ILE A 88 -24.73 -3.10 1.62
C ILE A 88 -26.22 -2.73 1.69
N SER A 89 -26.78 -2.04 0.69
CA SER A 89 -28.21 -1.72 0.67
C SER A 89 -29.10 -2.97 0.59
N GLY A 90 -28.62 -4.04 -0.06
CA GLY A 90 -29.31 -5.34 -0.10
C GLY A 90 -29.31 -6.08 1.24
N LEU A 91 -28.31 -5.88 2.08
CA LEU A 91 -28.24 -6.50 3.42
C LEU A 91 -29.19 -5.83 4.44
N PHE A 92 -29.53 -4.55 4.25
CA PHE A 92 -30.47 -3.83 5.11
C PHE A 92 -31.95 -3.99 4.72
N THR A 93 -32.26 -4.55 3.53
CA THR A 93 -33.65 -4.70 3.06
C THR A 93 -34.29 -6.07 3.34
N THR A 94 -33.56 -7.04 3.91
CA THR A 94 -34.05 -8.41 4.21
C THR A 94 -34.12 -8.69 5.71
N LYS A 95 -34.62 -7.73 6.51
CA LYS A 95 -35.06 -8.00 7.89
C LYS A 95 -36.23 -7.11 8.31
N THR A 96 -37.20 -6.95 7.42
CA THR A 96 -38.58 -6.59 7.78
C THR A 96 -39.51 -7.34 6.84
N ASN A 97 -39.73 -8.60 7.18
CA ASN A 97 -41.02 -9.20 6.91
C ASN A 97 -41.34 -10.13 8.08
N LYS A 98 -42.59 -10.05 8.51
CA LYS A 98 -43.22 -10.86 9.56
C LYS A 98 -43.10 -12.35 9.25
#